data_AF-A0A6A7SGZ0-F1
#
_entry.id   AF-A0A6A7SGZ0-F1
#
_cell.length_a   1.000
_cell.length_b   1.000
_cell.length_c   1.000
_cell.angle_alpha   90.00
_cell.angle_beta   90.00
_cell.angle_gamma   90.00
#
_symmetry.space_group_name_H-M   'P 1'
#
loop_
_entity.id
_entity.type
_entity.pdbx_description
1 polymer ?
#
loop_
_entity_poly.entity_id
_entity_poly.type
_entity_poly.pdbx_seq_one_letter_code
_entity_poly.pdbx_strand_id
1 'polypeptide(L)' 'MNCVAWLANTLGAFGIPLKAGEVILSGSLVPLIPIAPGESMHLSIGGIGTAGCRFV' A
#
# COMPACT_ATOMS: atom_id res chain seq x y z
N MET A 1 -6.39 11.27 6.16
CA MET A 1 -6.53 9.93 6.76
C MET A 1 -7.85 9.27 6.33
N ASN A 2 -8.37 9.60 5.13
CA ASN A 2 -9.80 9.37 4.85
C ASN A 2 -10.06 7.99 4.24
N CYS A 3 -9.08 7.42 3.53
CA CYS A 3 -9.23 6.10 2.91
C CYS A 3 -9.46 4.98 3.94
N VAL A 4 -8.64 4.92 4.99
CA VAL A 4 -8.75 3.86 6.02
C VAL A 4 -10.07 3.96 6.77
N ALA A 5 -10.49 5.17 7.14
CA ALA A 5 -11.78 5.39 7.80
C ALA A 5 -12.96 5.02 6.88
N TRP A 6 -12.90 5.39 5.60
CA TRP A 6 -13.90 4.98 4.62
C TRP A 6 -13.96 3.46 4.45
N LEU A 7 -12.81 2.79 4.37
CA LEU A 7 -12.72 1.34 4.26
C LEU A 7 -13.32 0.65 5.49
N ALA A 8 -12.98 1.11 6.69
CA ALA A 8 -13.52 0.61 7.94
C ALA A 8 -15.05 0.73 7.99
N ASN A 9 -15.60 1.89 7.62
CA ASN A 9 -17.05 2.12 7.59
C ASN A 9 -17.74 1.25 6.54
N THR A 10 -17.13 1.10 5.36
CA THR A 10 -17.68 0.30 4.26
C THR A 10 -17.75 -1.18 4.65
N LEU A 11 -16.65 -1.74 5.15
CA LEU A 11 -16.59 -3.13 5.61
C LEU A 11 -17.46 -3.37 6.86
N GLY A 12 -17.53 -2.37 7.75
CA GLY A 12 -18.39 -2.40 8.93
C GLY A 12 -19.87 -2.54 8.58
N ALA A 13 -20.33 -1.94 7.49
CA ALA A 13 -21.71 -2.12 6.99
C ALA A 13 -22.03 -3.57 6.58
N PHE A 14 -21.00 -4.39 6.29
CA PHE A 14 -21.12 -5.82 6.00
C PHE A 14 -20.77 -6.71 7.21
N GLY A 15 -20.54 -6.14 8.40
CA GLY A 15 -20.15 -6.88 9.59
C GLY A 15 -18.71 -7.41 9.56
N ILE A 16 -17.85 -6.82 8.72
CA ILE A 16 -16.45 -7.20 8.57
C ILE A 16 -15.57 -6.17 9.29
N PRO A 17 -15.07 -6.46 10.51
CA PRO A 17 -14.23 -5.52 11.25
C PRO A 17 -12.77 -5.56 10.75
N LEU A 18 -12.11 -4.40 10.77
CA LEU A 18 -10.65 -4.33 10.71
C LEU A 18 -10.07 -4.70 12.07
N LYS A 19 -9.09 -5.60 12.11
CA LYS A 19 -8.56 -6.16 13.34
C LYS A 19 -7.24 -5.50 13.73
N ALA A 20 -6.98 -5.49 15.04
CA ALA A 20 -5.68 -5.06 15.55
C ALA A 20 -4.55 -5.90 14.95
N GLY A 21 -3.51 -5.24 14.45
CA GLY A 21 -2.36 -5.88 13.80
C GLY A 21 -2.49 -6.05 12.29
N GLU A 22 -3.64 -5.74 11.68
CA GLU A 22 -3.78 -5.76 10.23
C GLU A 22 -3.01 -4.59 9.58
N VAL A 23 -2.35 -4.87 8.46
CA VAL A 23 -1.62 -3.89 7.67
C VAL A 23 -2.50 -3.44 6.51
N ILE A 24 -2.75 -2.12 6.43
CA ILE A 24 -3.61 -1.53 5.41
C ILE A 24 -2.79 -0.61 4.51
N LEU A 25 -2.81 -0.88 3.21
CA LEU A 25 -2.21 -0.02 2.19
C LEU A 25 -3.22 1.08 1.81
N SER A 26 -3.00 2.29 2.33
CA SER A 26 -3.95 3.41 2.21
C SER A 26 -4.02 4.09 0.84
N GLY A 27 -3.17 3.70 -0.11
CA GLY A 27 -3.10 4.24 -1.46
C GLY A 27 -1.69 4.26 -2.02
N SER A 28 -1.56 4.48 -3.34
CA SER A 28 -0.27 4.59 -4.00
C SER A 28 0.27 6.03 -3.95
N LEU A 29 1.58 6.17 -3.78
CA LEU A 29 2.28 7.46 -3.88
C LEU A 29 2.63 7.84 -5.33
N VAL A 30 2.63 6.85 -6.22
CA VAL A 30 3.01 7.01 -7.63
C VAL A 30 2.00 6.31 -8.55
N PRO A 31 1.91 6.67 -9.83
CA PRO A 31 1.14 5.89 -10.80
C PRO A 31 1.66 4.45 -10.91
N LEU A 32 0.85 3.57 -11.49
CA LEU A 32 1.31 2.23 -11.87
C LEU A 32 2.33 2.34 -13.00
N ILE A 33 3.51 1.76 -12.79
CA ILE A 33 4.62 1.77 -13.75
C ILE A 33 4.82 0.34 -14.24
N PRO A 34 4.86 0.10 -15.57
CA PRO A 34 5.17 -1.23 -16.11
C PRO A 34 6.59 -1.66 -15.73
N ILE A 35 6.78 -2.96 -15.53
CA ILE A 35 8.07 -3.55 -15.18
C ILE A 35 8.26 -4.84 -15.99
N ALA A 36 9.46 -5.05 -16.50
CA ALA A 36 9.86 -6.24 -17.25
C ALA A 36 10.74 -7.17 -16.40
N PRO A 37 10.82 -8.48 -16.75
CA PRO A 37 11.76 -9.39 -16.13
C PRO A 37 13.20 -8.88 -16.22
N GLY A 38 13.94 -8.96 -15.11
CA GLY A 38 15.32 -8.49 -14.97
C GLY A 38 15.44 -7.05 -14.44
N GLU A 39 14.37 -6.26 -14.44
CA GLU A 39 14.38 -4.87 -13.99
C GLU A 39 14.27 -4.73 -12.46
N SER A 40 14.68 -3.57 -11.94
CA SER A 40 14.66 -3.26 -10.50
C SER A 40 13.84 -2.01 -10.22
N MET A 41 13.03 -2.06 -9.17
CA MET A 41 12.31 -0.89 -8.64
C MET A 41 12.97 -0.40 -7.34
N HIS A 42 13.12 0.92 -7.22
CA HIS A 42 13.62 1.57 -6.01
C HIS A 42 12.68 2.70 -5.59
N LEU A 43 12.35 2.73 -4.31
CA LEU A 43 11.53 3.75 -3.66
C LEU A 43 12.34 4.42 -2.55
N SER A 44 12.35 5.74 -2.54
CA SER A 44 12.90 6.54 -1.43
C SER A 44 11.83 7.50 -0.94
N ILE A 45 11.57 7.49 0.36
CA ILE A 45 10.65 8.40 1.02
C ILE A 45 11.41 9.15 2.11
N GLY A 46 11.46 10.47 1.98
CA GLY A 46 12.12 11.35 2.95
C GLY A 46 11.58 11.13 4.36
N GLY A 47 12.48 10.89 5.32
CA GLY A 47 12.13 10.66 6.72
C GLY A 47 11.59 9.26 7.06
N ILE A 48 11.38 8.38 6.08
CA ILE A 48 10.93 6.99 6.29
C ILE A 48 12.04 6.00 5.92
N GLY A 49 12.69 6.21 4.77
CA GLY A 49 13.79 5.35 4.31
C GLY A 49 13.65 4.93 2.85
N THR A 50 14.26 3.79 2.52
CA THR A 50 14.28 3.23 1.16
C THR A 50 13.79 1.79 1.13
N ALA A 51 13.22 1.40 0.00
CA ALA A 51 12.86 0.02 -0.31
C ALA A 51 13.17 -0.27 -1.78
N GLY A 52 13.48 -1.52 -2.10
CA GLY A 52 13.71 -1.92 -3.48
C GLY A 52 13.50 -3.40 -3.69
N CYS A 53 13.18 -3.77 -4.92
CA CYS A 53 13.04 -5.15 -5.35
C CYS A 53 13.56 -5.31 -6.78
N ARG A 54 13.98 -6.52 -7.12
CA ARG A 54 14.33 -6.92 -8.47
C ARG A 54 13.36 -7.98 -8.96
N PHE A 55 12.88 -7.81 -10.18
CA PHE A 55 12.01 -8.75 -10.85
C PHE A 55 12.90 -9.75 -11.58
N VAL A 56 12.79 -11.04 -11.24
CA VAL A 56 13.61 -12.13 -11.81
C VAL A 56 12.79 -13.05 -12.67
#